data_AF-A0A480BQQ2-F1
#
_entry.id   AF-A0A480BQQ2-F1
#
_cell.length_a   1.000
_cell.length_b   1.000
_cell.length_c   1.000
_cell.angle_alpha   90.00
_cell.angle_beta   90.00
_cell.angle_gamma   90.00
#
_symmetry.space_group_name_H-M   'P 1'
#
loop_
_entity.id
_entity.type
_entity.pdbx_description
1 polymer ?
#
loop_
_entity_poly.entity_id
_entity_poly.type
_entity_poly.pdbx_seq_one_letter_code
_entity_poly.pdbx_strand_id
1 'polypeptide(L)' 'AETVCLSVLEFFREMQDVIPPGVVNVVTGYGADVGEPLVTHPQVRKVAFTGSLPTARRIMQYASVNIIPQTLELGGK' A
#
# COMPACT_ATOMS: atom_id res chain seq x y z
N ALA A 1 -6.55 -4.36 -8.29
CA ALA A 1 -5.98 -5.12 -7.15
C ALA A 1 -7.07 -5.50 -6.15
N GLU A 2 -7.97 -4.58 -5.84
CA GLU A 2 -9.16 -4.74 -5.00
C GLU A 2 -10.04 -5.96 -5.34
N THR A 3 -10.00 -6.45 -6.59
CA THR A 3 -10.74 -7.63 -7.05
C THR A 3 -10.01 -8.95 -6.82
N VAL A 4 -8.74 -8.94 -6.40
CA VAL A 4 -7.88 -10.13 -6.25
C VAL A 4 -7.11 -10.06 -4.92
N CYS A 5 -7.84 -9.98 -3.81
CA CYS A 5 -7.24 -9.83 -2.47
C CYS A 5 -7.27 -11.10 -1.60
N LEU A 6 -8.02 -12.14 -2.03
CA LEU A 6 -8.32 -13.27 -1.16
C LEU A 6 -7.08 -14.00 -0.66
N SER A 7 -6.12 -14.30 -1.53
CA SER A 7 -4.89 -15.01 -1.15
C SER A 7 -4.06 -14.28 -0.09
N VAL A 8 -3.98 -12.94 -0.16
CA VAL A 8 -3.26 -12.13 0.83
C VAL A 8 -3.99 -12.14 2.17
N LEU A 9 -5.32 -12.05 2.15
CA LEU A 9 -6.14 -12.11 3.37
C LEU A 9 -6.03 -13.48 4.06
N GLU A 10 -6.10 -14.57 3.30
CA GLU A 10 -5.92 -15.93 3.83
C GLU A 10 -4.50 -16.13 4.36
N PHE A 11 -3.48 -15.70 3.62
CA PHE A 11 -2.09 -15.81 4.05
C PHE A 11 -1.85 -15.15 5.42
N PHE A 12 -2.32 -13.91 5.61
CA PHE A 12 -2.14 -13.24 6.90
C PHE A 12 -3.07 -13.75 8.00
N ARG A 13 -4.19 -14.41 7.66
CA ARG A 13 -5.01 -15.12 8.64
C ARG A 13 -4.28 -16.34 9.20
N GLU A 14 -3.62 -17.11 8.35
CA GLU A 14 -2.82 -18.28 8.77
C GLU A 14 -1.59 -17.87 9.58
N MET A 15 -1.06 -16.66 9.41
CA MET A 15 0.11 -16.15 10.15
C MET A 15 -0.25 -15.42 11.46
N GLN A 16 -1.52 -15.33 11.85
CA GLN A 16 -1.99 -14.44 12.92
C GLN A 16 -1.37 -14.73 14.30
N ASP A 17 -0.95 -15.97 14.55
CA ASP A 17 -0.34 -16.44 15.80
C ASP A 17 1.18 -16.21 15.86
N VAL A 18 1.80 -15.94 14.72
CA VAL A 18 3.24 -15.66 14.60
C VAL A 18 3.55 -14.16 14.71
N ILE A 19 2.59 -13.30 14.34
CA ILE A 19 2.80 -11.86 14.21
C ILE A 19 2.15 -11.11 15.39
N PRO A 20 2.91 -10.30 16.16
CA PRO A 20 2.31 -9.50 17.22
C PRO A 20 1.24 -8.52 16.69
N PRO A 21 0.17 -8.23 17.47
CA PRO A 21 -0.88 -7.31 17.06
C PRO A 21 -0.33 -5.94 16.61
N GLY A 22 -0.80 -5.45 15.47
CA GLY A 22 -0.46 -4.12 14.93
C GLY A 22 0.84 -4.06 14.11
N VAL A 23 1.67 -5.11 14.08
CA VAL A 23 2.90 -5.15 13.26
C VAL A 23 2.57 -5.22 11.77
N VAL A 24 1.58 -6.03 11.40
CA VAL A 24 1.04 -6.09 10.04
C VAL A 24 -0.45 -5.76 10.07
N ASN A 25 -0.87 -4.87 9.18
CA ASN A 25 -2.26 -4.51 8.99
C ASN A 25 -2.58 -4.64 7.50
N VAL A 26 -3.58 -5.44 7.14
CA VAL A 26 -4.01 -5.64 5.75
C VAL A 26 -5.33 -4.91 5.54
N VAL A 27 -5.36 -4.00 4.59
CA VAL A 27 -6.56 -3.22 4.27
C VAL A 27 -6.88 -3.39 2.78
N THR A 28 -8.13 -3.74 2.49
CA THR A 28 -8.64 -3.87 1.12
C THR A 28 -9.62 -2.74 0.83
N GLY A 29 -9.55 -2.21 -0.39
CA GLY A 29 -10.48 -1.19 -0.86
C GLY A 29 -9.97 -0.56 -2.16
N TYR A 30 -10.74 0.39 -2.69
CA TYR A 30 -10.32 1.12 -3.87
C TYR A 30 -9.18 2.08 -3.55
N GLY A 31 -8.34 2.36 -4.55
CA GLY A 31 -7.16 3.21 -4.37
C GLY A 31 -7.48 4.63 -3.89
N ALA A 32 -8.63 5.19 -4.29
CA ALA A 32 -9.09 6.50 -3.82
C ALA A 32 -9.51 6.46 -2.34
N ASP A 33 -10.14 5.38 -1.89
CA ASP A 33 -10.70 5.28 -0.55
C ASP A 33 -9.65 4.88 0.51
N VAL A 34 -8.66 4.08 0.11
CA VAL A 34 -7.66 3.51 1.04
C VAL A 34 -6.26 4.00 0.72
N GLY A 35 -5.88 4.08 -0.55
CA GLY A 35 -4.51 4.39 -0.97
C GLY A 35 -4.11 5.83 -0.66
N GLU A 36 -4.92 6.80 -1.05
CA GLU A 36 -4.63 8.22 -0.80
C GLU A 36 -4.57 8.57 0.70
N PRO A 37 -5.56 8.20 1.54
CA PRO A 37 -5.48 8.44 2.97
C PRO A 37 -4.28 7.76 3.64
N LEU A 38 -3.90 6.55 3.20
CA LEU A 38 -2.76 5.84 3.76
C LEU A 38 -1.44 6.54 3.44
N VAL A 39 -1.21 6.89 2.17
CA VAL A 39 0.08 7.48 1.75
C VAL A 39 0.27 8.90 2.30
N THR A 40 -0.82 9.66 2.45
CA THR A 40 -0.79 11.03 3.01
C THR A 40 -0.82 11.07 4.54
N HIS A 41 -0.97 9.92 5.21
CA HIS A 41 -1.05 9.89 6.67
C HIS A 41 0.28 10.32 7.33
N PRO A 42 0.26 11.24 8.33
CA PRO A 42 1.47 11.83 8.91
C PRO A 42 2.38 10.81 9.62
N GLN A 43 1.86 9.64 9.98
CA GLN A 43 2.64 8.57 10.61
C GLN A 43 3.27 7.58 9.61
N VAL A 44 2.90 7.61 8.33
CA VAL A 44 3.56 6.76 7.33
C VAL A 44 4.92 7.34 7.00
N ARG A 45 5.96 6.48 6.99
CA ARG A 45 7.35 6.91 6.86
C ARG A 45 8.01 6.49 5.54
N LYS A 46 7.35 5.62 4.76
CA LYS A 46 7.80 5.13 3.45
C LYS A 46 6.60 4.54 2.72
N VAL A 47 6.58 4.66 1.40
CA VAL A 47 5.64 3.93 0.53
C VAL A 47 6.40 2.98 -0.41
N ALA A 48 5.86 1.79 -0.62
CA ALA A 48 6.29 0.87 -1.65
C ALA A 48 5.09 0.57 -2.55
N PHE A 49 5.26 0.73 -3.87
CA PHE A 49 4.16 0.59 -4.82
C PHE A 49 4.61 -0.18 -6.06
N THR A 50 3.80 -1.16 -6.44
CA THR A 50 3.91 -1.88 -7.71
C THR A 50 2.62 -1.69 -8.50
N GLY A 51 2.72 -1.24 -9.75
CA GLY A 51 1.55 -1.01 -10.57
C GLY A 51 1.84 -0.17 -11.81
N SER A 52 0.84 0.58 -12.27
CA SER A 52 0.94 1.33 -13.51
C SER A 52 1.59 2.71 -13.31
N LEU A 53 2.26 3.21 -14.36
CA LEU A 53 2.83 4.56 -14.40
C LEU A 53 1.81 5.68 -14.02
N PRO A 54 0.55 5.67 -14.51
CA PRO A 54 -0.44 6.68 -14.11
C PRO A 54 -0.72 6.69 -12.62
N THR A 55 -0.88 5.51 -11.99
CA THR A 55 -1.13 5.41 -10.55
C THR A 55 0.10 5.81 -9.75
N ALA A 56 1.30 5.42 -10.20
CA ALA A 56 2.54 5.80 -9.55
C ALA A 56 2.72 7.31 -9.47
N ARG A 57 2.36 8.07 -10.52
CA ARG A 57 2.39 9.54 -10.46
C ARG A 57 1.52 10.10 -9.34
N ARG A 58 0.35 9.51 -9.09
CA ARG A 58 -0.52 9.89 -7.97
C ARG A 58 0.14 9.54 -6.62
N ILE A 59 0.71 8.34 -6.50
CA ILE A 59 1.45 7.92 -5.30
C ILE A 59 2.60 8.89 -5.00
N MET A 60 3.36 9.33 -6.02
CA MET A 60 4.42 10.32 -5.85
C MET A 60 3.90 11.67 -5.34
N GLN A 61 2.76 12.13 -5.87
CA GLN A 61 2.10 13.35 -5.40
C GLN A 61 1.66 13.22 -3.94
N TYR A 62 1.02 12.11 -3.57
CA TYR A 62 0.62 11.85 -2.19
C TYR A 62 1.82 11.77 -1.23
N ALA A 63 2.87 11.04 -1.61
CA ALA A 63 4.08 10.89 -0.81
C ALA A 63 4.81 12.22 -0.58
N SER A 64 4.64 13.20 -1.48
CA SER A 64 5.23 14.53 -1.35
C SER A 64 4.64 15.36 -0.20
N VAL A 65 3.40 15.06 0.23
CA VAL A 65 2.74 15.76 1.36
C VAL A 65 3.57 15.67 2.63
N ASN A 66 4.14 14.50 2.91
CA ASN A 66 4.99 14.23 4.08
C ASN A 66 6.48 14.07 3.74
N ILE A 67 6.84 14.24 2.46
CA ILE A 67 8.21 14.07 1.94
C ILE A 67 8.79 12.71 2.36
N ILE A 68 8.07 11.63 2.06
CA ILE A 68 8.48 10.26 2.43
C ILE A 68 9.18 9.54 1.28
N PRO A 69 10.19 8.69 1.55
CA PRO A 69 10.82 7.85 0.54
C PRO A 69 9.82 6.90 -0.14
N GLN A 70 10.10 6.61 -1.41
CA GLN A 70 9.27 5.74 -2.24
C GLN A 70 10.11 4.69 -2.98
N THR A 71 9.56 3.49 -3.13
CA THR A 71 10.08 2.44 -4.03
C THR A 71 8.97 2.10 -5.01
N LEU A 72 9.25 2.19 -6.32
CA LEU A 72 8.25 2.13 -7.39
C LEU A 72 8.63 1.09 -8.45
N GLU A 73 7.79 0.08 -8.63
CA GLU A 73 7.94 -0.95 -9.67
C GLU A 73 6.81 -0.79 -10.71
N LEU A 74 7.14 -0.23 -11.88
CA LEU A 74 6.15 0.42 -12.76
C LEU A 74 5.86 -0.30 -14.08
N GLY A 75 6.19 -1.59 -14.13
CA GLY A 75 6.19 -2.36 -15.36
C GLY A 75 7.30 -1.92 -16.32
N GLY A 76 7.29 -2.46 -17.53
CA GLY A 76 8.32 -2.19 -18.53
C GLY A 76 7.82 -2.46 -19.95
N LYS A 77 8.71 -2.22 -20.90
CA LYS A 77 8.57 -2.65 -22.29
C LYS A 77 9.56 -3.78 -22.53
#